data_AF-A0A3M0WVR2-F1
#
_entry.id   AF-A0A3M0WVR2-F1
#
_cell.length_a   1.000
_cell.length_b   1.000
_cell.length_c   1.000
_cell.angle_alpha   90.00
_cell.angle_beta   90.00
_cell.angle_gamma   90.00
#
_symmetry.space_group_name_H-M   'P 1'
#
loop_
_entity.id
_entity.type
_entity.pdbx_description
1 polymer ?
#
loop_
_entity_poly.entity_id
_entity_poly.type
_entity_poly.pdbx_seq_one_letter_code
_entity_poly.pdbx_strand_id
1 'polypeptide(L)' 'MRDRIKEKREKRIRRAARTRSKIHGTAERPRLSVFRSLKHISAQIIDDDKGITLAAASDI' A
#
# COMPACT_ATOMS: atom_id res chain seq x y z
N MET A 1 24.52 14.15 -7.82
CA MET A 1 23.22 14.82 -8.02
C MET A 1 22.16 14.04 -7.23
N ARG A 2 21.26 14.70 -6.47
CA ARG A 2 20.25 13.97 -5.65
C ARG A 2 19.12 13.46 -6.55
N ASP A 3 18.87 12.16 -6.52
CA ASP A 3 17.69 11.56 -7.15
C ASP A 3 16.45 11.74 -6.24
N ARG A 4 15.71 12.82 -6.51
CA ARG A 4 14.50 13.16 -5.74
C ARG A 4 13.37 12.15 -5.93
N ILE A 5 13.33 11.43 -7.06
CA ILE A 5 12.28 10.44 -7.34
C ILE A 5 12.50 9.22 -6.44
N LYS A 6 13.75 8.74 -6.39
CA LYS A 6 14.14 7.64 -5.50
C LYS A 6 13.88 8.00 -4.03
N GLU A 7 14.27 9.18 -3.60
CA GLU A 7 14.06 9.62 -2.21
C GLU A 7 12.57 9.68 -1.83
N LYS A 8 11.71 10.18 -2.73
CA LYS A 8 10.26 10.22 -2.52
C LYS A 8 9.67 8.81 -2.42
N ARG A 9 10.12 7.87 -3.26
CA ARG A 9 9.71 6.45 -3.22
C ARG A 9 10.11 5.80 -1.90
N GLU A 10 11.34 5.98 -1.46
CA GLU A 10 11.85 5.43 -0.19
C GLU A 10 11.10 5.97 1.02
N LYS A 11 10.87 7.30 1.07
CA LYS A 11 10.08 7.93 2.13
C LYS A 11 8.66 7.37 2.19
N ARG A 12 8.06 7.05 1.04
CA ARG A 12 6.73 6.42 0.98
C ARG A 12 6.76 4.98 1.50
N ILE A 13 7.72 4.17 1.06
CA ILE A 13 7.87 2.77 1.52
C ILE A 13 8.05 2.73 3.05
N ARG A 14 8.90 3.61 3.60
CA ARG A 14 9.09 3.72 5.06
C ARG A 14 7.79 4.04 5.81
N ARG A 15 7.00 4.99 5.31
CA ARG A 15 5.70 5.32 5.92
C ARG A 15 4.74 4.15 5.85
N ALA A 16 4.65 3.48 4.70
CA ALA A 16 3.80 2.30 4.54
C ALA A 16 4.20 1.18 5.50
N ALA A 17 5.50 0.90 5.65
CA ALA A 17 6.00 -0.10 6.61
C ALA A 17 5.65 0.27 8.06
N ARG A 18 5.81 1.53 8.45
CA ARG A 18 5.41 2.02 9.79
C ARG A 18 3.90 1.89 10.03
N THR A 19 3.07 2.13 9.03
CA THR A 19 1.61 1.94 9.16
C THR A 19 1.28 0.45 9.30
N ARG A 20 1.91 -0.41 8.49
CA ARG A 20 1.71 -1.87 8.53
C ARG A 20 2.18 -2.52 9.83
N SER A 21 3.14 -1.92 10.55
CA SER A 21 3.53 -2.42 11.86
C SER A 21 2.45 -2.24 12.94
N LYS A 22 1.44 -1.39 12.69
CA LYS A 22 0.30 -1.18 13.59
C LYS A 22 -1.01 -1.73 13.03
N ILE A 23 -1.15 -1.74 11.72
CA ILE A 23 -2.36 -2.19 11.01
C ILE A 23 -2.01 -3.48 10.29
N HIS A 24 -2.51 -4.59 10.83
CA HIS A 24 -2.44 -5.93 10.26
C HIS A 24 -3.82 -6.35 9.78
N GLY A 25 -3.91 -6.85 8.55
CA GLY A 25 -5.15 -7.32 7.95
C GLY A 25 -5.33 -8.82 8.13
N THR A 26 -6.45 -9.25 8.70
CA THR A 26 -6.80 -10.67 8.84
C THR A 26 -7.94 -11.04 7.89
N ALA A 27 -8.33 -12.31 7.82
CA ALA A 27 -9.47 -12.76 7.03
C ALA A 27 -10.80 -12.06 7.41
N GLU A 28 -11.02 -11.79 8.70
CA GLU A 28 -12.22 -11.09 9.19
C GLU A 28 -12.15 -9.59 8.95
N ARG A 29 -10.95 -9.01 9.03
CA ARG A 29 -10.73 -7.58 8.86
C ARG A 29 -9.50 -7.32 7.99
N PRO A 30 -9.63 -7.48 6.66
CA PRO A 30 -8.52 -7.33 5.75
C PRO A 30 -8.05 -5.88 5.64
N ARG A 31 -6.77 -5.69 5.34
CA ARG A 31 -6.14 -4.38 5.26
C ARG A 31 -6.36 -3.75 3.89
N LEU A 32 -6.86 -2.53 3.89
CA LEU A 32 -6.91 -1.69 2.69
C LEU A 32 -5.54 -1.03 2.42
N SER A 33 -5.00 -1.27 1.23
CA SER A 33 -3.76 -0.67 0.75
C SER A 33 -4.06 0.26 -0.43
N VAL A 34 -3.79 1.55 -0.27
CA VAL A 34 -4.03 2.57 -1.31
C VAL A 34 -2.71 3.09 -1.87
N PHE A 35 -2.62 3.13 -3.20
CA PHE A 35 -1.54 3.77 -3.94
C PHE A 35 -2.13 4.94 -4.75
N ARG A 36 -1.54 6.12 -4.59
CA ARG A 36 -1.90 7.31 -5.39
C ARG A 36 -0.69 7.81 -6.17
N SER A 37 -0.87 7.93 -7.48
CA SER A 37 0.03 8.65 -8.38
C SER A 37 -0.47 10.07 -8.61
N LEU A 38 0.14 10.80 -9.54
CA LEU A 38 -0.34 12.12 -9.94
C LEU A 38 -1.63 12.05 -10.77
N LYS A 39 -1.86 10.93 -11.47
CA LYS A 39 -2.95 10.80 -12.45
C LYS A 39 -4.01 9.76 -12.08
N HIS A 40 -3.64 8.75 -11.31
CA HIS A 40 -4.48 7.59 -11.02
C HIS A 40 -4.37 7.17 -9.56
N ILE A 41 -5.40 6.47 -9.10
CA ILE A 41 -5.47 5.83 -7.80
C ILE A 41 -5.76 4.33 -7.97
N SER A 42 -5.14 3.52 -7.12
CA SER A 42 -5.43 2.10 -7.02
C SER A 42 -5.53 1.67 -5.56
N ALA A 43 -6.38 0.68 -5.31
CA ALA A 43 -6.68 0.16 -3.98
C ALA A 43 -6.71 -1.37 -4.01
N GLN A 44 -6.26 -1.99 -2.91
CA GLN A 44 -6.25 -3.44 -2.73
C GLN A 44 -6.73 -3.78 -1.32
N ILE A 45 -7.58 -4.80 -1.21
CA ILE A 45 -7.98 -5.43 0.05
C ILE A 45 -7.12 -6.68 0.23
N ILE A 46 -6.34 -6.75 1.30
CA ILE A 46 -5.31 -7.76 1.51
C ILE A 46 -5.53 -8.49 2.84
N ASP A 47 -5.49 -9.82 2.80
CA ASP A 47 -5.33 -10.68 3.97
C ASP A 47 -3.81 -10.89 4.19
N ASP A 48 -3.26 -10.31 5.25
CA ASP A 48 -1.82 -10.34 5.53
C ASP A 48 -1.39 -11.69 6.14
N ASP A 49 -2.30 -12.46 6.75
CA ASP A 49 -1.99 -13.80 7.29
C ASP A 49 -1.71 -14.79 6.17
N LYS A 50 -2.50 -14.72 5.10
CA LYS A 50 -2.35 -15.57 3.92
C LYS A 50 -1.46 -14.94 2.84
N GLY A 51 -1.21 -13.63 2.93
CA GLY A 51 -0.50 -12.86 1.91
C GLY A 51 -1.27 -12.73 0.60
N ILE A 52 -2.61 -12.79 0.63
CA ILE A 52 -3.47 -12.84 -0.55
C ILE A 52 -4.22 -11.51 -0.71
N THR A 53 -4.30 -11.03 -1.95
CA THR A 53 -5.19 -9.91 -2.30
C THR A 53 -6.58 -10.47 -2.58
N LEU A 54 -7.56 -10.06 -1.77
CA LEU A 54 -8.95 -10.49 -1.88
C LEU A 54 -9.70 -9.70 -2.97
N ALA A 55 -9.40 -8.41 -3.10
CA ALA A 55 -9.99 -7.55 -4.11
C ALA A 55 -9.01 -6.45 -4.52
N ALA A 56 -9.10 -6.02 -5.78
CA ALA A 56 -8.32 -4.91 -6.31
C ALA A 56 -9.23 -4.03 -7.17
N ALA A 57 -9.01 -2.71 -7.10
CA ALA A 57 -9.68 -1.73 -7.94
C ALA A 57 -8.70 -0.65 -8.37
N SER A 58 -8.84 -0.19 -9.61
CA SER A 58 -8.12 0.93 -10.19
C SER A 58 -9.08 1.86 -10.92
N ASP A 59 -8.75 3.15 -10.92
CA ASP A 59 -9.44 4.15 -11.73
C ASP A 59 -8.85 4.21 -13.17
N ILE A 60 -8.35 3.06 -13.63
CA ILE A 60 -7.81 2.78 -14.97
C ILE A 60 -8.18 1.37 -15.36
#